data_AF-A0AAD9VP00-F1
#
_entry.id   AF-A0AAD9VP00-F1
#
_cell.length_a   1.000
_cell.length_b   1.000
_cell.length_c   1.000
_cell.angle_alpha   90.00
_cell.angle_beta   90.00
_cell.angle_gamma   90.00
#
_symmetry.space_group_name_H-M   'P 1'
#
loop_
_entity.id
_entity.type
_entity.pdbx_description
1 polymer ?
#
loop_
_entity_poly.entity_id
_entity_poly.type
_entity_poly.pdbx_seq_one_letter_code
_entity_poly.pdbx_strand_id
1 'polypeptide(L)'
;MRAKSRQKLQYSPERRNKEGEREKDSYGNEVPRLARPLPVEYLLVDVPASTPLSPQFTFYASDNITPFLIENRLIDGQVQEFRSLCTYMRQFNSTQFLEAISDFHLLLFITTMDMLPMKDHMMPLLEAVRNKDKQKAMEWARSEHWATVEELISATAASSSQIPQASFSTGTMRASSSMPATTAGVAVGTEATANSSNDRELWTCPHCTFINAAEFSICEMCNLPREDEDVLS
;
A
#
# COMPACT_ATOMS: atom_id res chain seq x y z
N MET A 1 -8.76 28.85 -0.29
CA MET A 1 -8.94 28.33 1.09
C MET A 1 -9.95 29.19 1.86
N ARG A 2 -10.95 28.60 2.56
CA ARG A 2 -11.90 29.38 3.39
C ARG A 2 -11.32 29.66 4.78
N ALA A 3 -11.40 30.90 5.25
CA ALA A 3 -11.03 31.27 6.62
C ALA A 3 -12.17 30.91 7.60
N LYS A 4 -11.84 30.36 8.78
CA LYS A 4 -12.84 30.08 9.82
C LYS A 4 -13.47 31.36 10.38
N SER A 5 -14.79 31.34 10.53
CA SER A 5 -15.59 32.36 11.22
C SER A 5 -15.16 32.52 12.69
N ARG A 6 -15.39 33.70 13.28
CA ARG A 6 -15.05 33.96 14.70
C ARG A 6 -15.99 33.20 15.64
N GLN A 7 -15.60 32.00 16.05
CA GLN A 7 -16.14 31.32 17.23
C GLN A 7 -15.31 31.70 18.47
N LYS A 8 -15.91 31.70 19.67
CA LYS A 8 -15.33 32.24 20.92
C LYS A 8 -13.95 31.67 21.32
N LEU A 9 -13.59 30.48 20.83
CA LEU A 9 -12.35 29.78 21.16
C LEU A 9 -11.18 30.02 20.18
N GLN A 10 -11.41 30.69 19.04
CA GLN A 10 -10.35 30.90 18.04
C GLN A 10 -10.30 32.35 17.54
N TYR A 11 -9.25 33.07 17.96
CA TYR A 11 -8.99 34.43 17.49
C TYR A 11 -8.61 34.42 16.00
N SER A 12 -9.60 34.71 15.15
CA SER A 12 -9.42 34.98 13.73
C SER A 12 -9.23 36.50 13.57
N PRO A 13 -7.98 37.00 13.44
CA PRO A 13 -7.73 38.41 13.18
C PRO A 13 -8.33 38.82 11.84
N GLU A 14 -8.49 40.12 11.63
CA GLU A 14 -8.49 40.62 10.26
C GLU A 14 -7.12 40.31 9.66
N ARG A 15 -7.05 39.41 8.67
CA ARG A 15 -5.92 39.35 7.73
C ARG A 15 -6.00 40.54 6.78
N ARG A 16 -5.93 41.74 7.36
CA ARG A 16 -5.59 42.96 6.66
C ARG A 16 -4.06 42.95 6.60
N ASN A 17 -3.53 42.20 5.63
CA ASN A 17 -2.11 42.21 5.34
C ASN A 17 -1.71 43.68 5.18
N LYS A 18 -0.69 44.17 5.91
CA LYS A 18 -0.16 45.53 5.67
C LYS A 18 0.49 45.63 4.27
N GLU A 19 0.78 44.48 3.68
CA GLU A 19 1.11 44.26 2.28
C GLU A 19 -0.06 43.47 1.65
N GLY A 20 -1.08 44.17 1.15
CA GLY A 20 -2.27 43.56 0.56
C GLY A 20 -1.98 42.64 -0.64
N GLU A 21 -2.90 41.72 -0.96
CA GLU A 21 -2.83 40.89 -2.17
C GLU A 21 -2.79 41.81 -3.40
N ARG A 22 -1.63 41.91 -4.05
CA ARG A 22 -1.43 42.78 -5.21
C ARG A 22 -1.80 42.03 -6.49
N GLU A 23 -3.10 42.03 -6.79
CA GLU A 23 -3.63 41.55 -8.07
C GLU A 23 -3.27 42.55 -9.18
N LYS A 24 -2.85 42.06 -10.35
CA LYS A 24 -2.60 42.93 -11.51
C LYS A 24 -3.88 43.17 -12.27
N ASP A 25 -4.24 44.44 -12.43
CA ASP A 25 -5.36 44.84 -13.29
C ASP A 25 -5.05 44.59 -14.79
N SER A 26 -6.03 44.83 -15.66
CA SER A 26 -5.88 44.67 -17.12
C SER A 26 -4.85 45.61 -17.76
N TYR A 27 -4.24 46.52 -16.99
CA TYR A 27 -3.19 47.45 -17.40
C TYR A 27 -1.84 47.13 -16.72
N GLY A 28 -1.78 46.08 -15.89
CA GLY A 28 -0.58 45.62 -15.19
C GLY A 28 -0.33 46.24 -13.81
N ASN A 29 -1.22 47.10 -13.32
CA ASN A 29 -1.06 47.79 -12.03
C ASN A 29 -1.39 46.87 -10.85
N GLU A 30 -0.58 46.93 -9.80
CA GLU A 30 -0.74 46.12 -8.59
C GLU A 30 -1.74 46.73 -7.60
N VAL A 31 -2.95 46.17 -7.52
CA VAL A 31 -4.06 46.68 -6.70
C VAL A 31 -4.28 45.78 -5.47
N PRO A 32 -4.31 46.32 -4.23
CA PRO A 32 -4.53 45.53 -3.02
C PRO A 32 -5.99 45.06 -2.90
N ARG A 33 -6.21 43.75 -2.98
CA ARG A 33 -7.52 43.10 -2.73
C ARG A 33 -7.66 42.51 -1.32
N LEU A 34 -8.88 42.08 -1.01
CA LEU A 34 -9.28 41.57 0.30
C LEU A 34 -9.33 40.03 0.28
N ALA A 35 -8.42 39.39 1.02
CA ALA A 35 -8.11 37.95 1.04
C ALA A 35 -9.22 37.01 1.56
N ARG A 36 -10.46 37.16 1.08
CA ARG A 36 -11.64 36.40 1.52
C ARG A 36 -12.62 36.14 0.36
N PRO A 37 -12.68 34.92 -0.19
CA PRO A 37 -11.83 33.76 0.10
C PRO A 37 -10.42 33.94 -0.51
N LEU A 38 -9.37 33.84 0.31
CA LEU A 38 -7.98 33.73 -0.16
C LEU A 38 -7.87 32.57 -1.16
N PRO A 39 -7.48 32.79 -2.43
CA PRO A 39 -7.28 31.71 -3.40
C PRO A 39 -6.14 30.77 -2.95
N VAL A 40 -6.12 29.53 -3.43
CA VAL A 40 -5.20 28.49 -2.90
C VAL A 40 -3.81 28.56 -3.54
N GLU A 41 -3.74 29.03 -4.79
CA GLU A 41 -2.54 29.28 -5.57
C GLU A 41 -1.53 30.20 -4.83
N TYR A 42 -2.01 31.20 -4.08
CA TYR A 42 -1.16 32.08 -3.25
C TYR A 42 -0.54 31.38 -2.01
N LEU A 43 -0.87 30.11 -1.77
CA LEU A 43 -0.27 29.26 -0.73
C LEU A 43 0.63 28.16 -1.30
N LEU A 44 0.81 28.12 -2.63
CA LEU A 44 1.61 27.15 -3.35
C LEU A 44 2.83 27.83 -3.98
N VAL A 45 3.88 27.05 -4.22
CA VAL A 45 5.09 27.45 -4.95
C VAL A 45 5.47 26.30 -5.86
N ASP A 46 5.61 26.57 -7.15
CA ASP A 46 6.04 25.55 -8.12
C ASP A 46 7.50 25.16 -7.88
N VAL A 47 7.73 23.87 -7.64
CA VAL A 47 9.07 23.29 -7.50
C VAL A 47 9.35 22.44 -8.75
N PRO A 48 10.41 22.72 -9.52
CA PRO A 48 10.72 21.96 -10.72
C PRO A 48 11.14 20.54 -10.36
N ALA A 49 10.42 19.55 -10.89
CA ALA A 49 10.74 18.13 -10.77
C ALA A 49 11.43 17.63 -12.04
N SER A 50 12.49 16.84 -11.89
CA SER A 50 13.23 16.22 -13.01
C SER A 50 13.98 14.97 -12.58
N THR A 51 14.21 14.05 -13.51
CA THR A 51 15.15 12.93 -13.36
C THR A 51 16.53 13.30 -13.94
N PRO A 52 17.65 12.78 -13.39
CA PRO A 52 18.97 12.99 -13.98
C PRO A 52 19.06 12.33 -15.37
N LEU A 53 19.80 12.96 -16.29
CA LEU A 53 19.98 12.48 -17.67
C LEU A 53 20.56 11.05 -17.74
N SER A 54 21.49 10.75 -16.84
CA SER A 54 21.97 9.39 -16.58
C SER A 54 21.35 8.92 -15.26
N PRO A 55 20.49 7.87 -15.25
CA PRO A 55 19.87 7.38 -14.02
C PRO A 55 20.88 7.00 -12.95
N GLN A 56 20.71 7.54 -11.73
CA GLN A 56 21.52 7.22 -10.56
C GLN A 56 20.65 6.55 -9.50
N PHE A 57 20.68 5.22 -9.48
CA PHE A 57 19.95 4.43 -8.48
C PHE A 57 20.80 4.18 -7.24
N THR A 58 20.27 4.41 -6.04
CA THR A 58 20.89 3.96 -4.77
C THR A 58 20.60 2.48 -4.56
N PHE A 59 19.32 2.11 -4.68
CA PHE A 59 18.81 0.74 -4.62
C PHE A 59 19.06 0.00 -5.95
N TYR A 60 19.02 -1.33 -5.93
CA TYR A 60 19.20 -2.15 -7.11
C TYR A 60 17.91 -2.19 -7.95
N ALA A 61 18.04 -2.10 -9.27
CA ALA A 61 16.93 -2.19 -10.21
C ALA A 61 17.37 -3.01 -11.44
N SER A 62 16.57 -3.99 -11.85
CA SER A 62 16.77 -4.77 -13.07
C SER A 62 15.45 -5.36 -13.54
N ASP A 63 15.17 -5.28 -14.83
CA ASP A 63 13.92 -5.78 -15.44
C ASP A 63 13.77 -7.31 -15.36
N ASN A 64 14.82 -8.03 -14.97
CA ASN A 64 14.84 -9.48 -14.81
C ASN A 64 14.40 -9.95 -13.41
N ILE A 65 14.12 -9.03 -12.48
CA ILE A 65 13.85 -9.34 -11.07
C ILE A 65 12.55 -8.66 -10.63
N THR A 66 11.69 -9.41 -9.96
CA THR A 66 10.51 -8.87 -9.28
C THR A 66 10.95 -8.14 -8.01
N PRO A 67 10.69 -6.83 -7.85
CA PRO A 67 11.04 -6.09 -6.64
C PRO A 67 10.35 -6.66 -5.39
N PHE A 68 10.82 -6.28 -4.19
CA PHE A 68 10.12 -6.65 -2.97
C PHE A 68 8.75 -5.94 -2.88
N LEU A 69 7.79 -6.58 -2.21
CA LEU A 69 6.43 -6.04 -2.07
C LEU A 69 6.45 -4.75 -1.25
N ILE A 70 5.63 -3.77 -1.64
CA ILE A 70 5.60 -2.45 -1.01
C ILE A 70 4.69 -2.47 0.22
N GLU A 71 5.11 -1.82 1.30
CA GLU A 71 4.37 -1.72 2.56
C GLU A 71 3.00 -1.03 2.41
N ASN A 72 2.09 -1.32 3.35
CA ASN A 72 0.74 -0.73 3.43
C ASN A 72 -0.20 -1.01 2.23
N ARG A 73 0.16 -1.94 1.32
CA ARG A 73 -0.62 -2.32 0.13
C ARG A 73 -1.45 -3.61 0.30
N LEU A 74 -1.95 -3.87 1.51
CA LEU A 74 -2.81 -5.02 1.82
C LEU A 74 -4.07 -5.07 0.92
N ILE A 75 -4.65 -3.91 0.59
CA ILE A 75 -5.83 -3.79 -0.29
C ILE A 75 -5.49 -4.18 -1.74
N ASP A 76 -4.26 -3.90 -2.20
CA ASP A 76 -3.75 -4.32 -3.51
C ASP A 76 -3.34 -5.82 -3.53
N GLY A 77 -3.55 -6.55 -2.43
CA GLY A 77 -3.10 -7.94 -2.26
C GLY A 77 -1.60 -8.10 -1.98
N GLN A 78 -0.85 -7.01 -1.83
CA GLN A 78 0.59 -7.07 -1.52
C GLN A 78 0.81 -7.21 -0.01
N VAL A 79 1.02 -8.45 0.45
CA VAL A 79 1.29 -8.75 1.86
C VAL A 79 2.78 -9.06 2.06
N GLN A 80 3.45 -8.25 2.87
CA GLN A 80 4.83 -8.50 3.28
C GLN A 80 4.87 -9.61 4.36
N GLU A 81 5.03 -10.86 3.94
CA GLU A 81 5.25 -12.01 4.81
C GLU A 81 6.67 -12.57 4.67
N PHE A 82 7.09 -13.42 5.61
CA PHE A 82 8.33 -14.21 5.48
C PHE A 82 8.35 -15.10 4.21
N ARG A 83 7.17 -15.51 3.70
CA ARG A 83 7.04 -16.19 2.40
C ARG A 83 7.42 -15.28 1.22
N SER A 84 7.07 -14.00 1.29
CA SER A 84 7.43 -12.99 0.29
C SER A 84 8.96 -12.80 0.26
N LEU A 85 9.61 -12.79 1.42
CA LEU A 85 11.08 -12.83 1.55
C LEU A 85 11.68 -14.09 0.91
N CYS A 86 11.14 -15.27 1.23
CA CYS A 86 11.60 -16.54 0.66
C CYS A 86 11.52 -16.56 -0.88
N THR A 87 10.44 -16.02 -1.46
CA THR A 87 10.26 -15.94 -2.91
C THR A 87 11.20 -14.92 -3.54
N TYR A 88 11.35 -13.73 -2.93
CA TYR A 88 12.23 -12.68 -3.43
C TYR A 88 13.70 -13.11 -3.46
N MET A 89 14.21 -13.66 -2.35
CA MET A 89 15.64 -14.04 -2.22
C MET A 89 16.05 -15.14 -3.21
N ARG A 90 15.13 -16.02 -3.62
CA ARG A 90 15.38 -17.08 -4.62
C ARG A 90 15.69 -16.57 -6.02
N GLN A 91 15.48 -15.27 -6.30
CA GLN A 91 15.83 -14.66 -7.58
C GLN A 91 17.34 -14.38 -7.72
N PHE A 92 18.11 -14.52 -6.63
CA PHE A 92 19.52 -14.11 -6.54
C PHE A 92 20.45 -15.29 -6.23
N ASN A 93 21.66 -15.24 -6.77
CA ASN A 93 22.75 -16.14 -6.37
C ASN A 93 23.43 -15.63 -5.08
N SER A 94 24.15 -16.49 -4.36
CA SER A 94 24.89 -16.12 -3.14
C SER A 94 25.96 -15.04 -3.37
N THR A 95 26.45 -14.90 -4.61
CA THR A 95 27.37 -13.82 -5.02
C THR A 95 26.67 -12.48 -5.30
N GLN A 96 25.34 -12.43 -5.27
CA GLN A 96 24.51 -11.25 -5.56
C GLN A 96 23.81 -10.70 -4.30
N PHE A 97 24.33 -11.00 -3.10
CA PHE A 97 23.70 -10.56 -1.85
C PHE A 97 23.57 -9.03 -1.73
N LEU A 98 24.58 -8.25 -2.14
CA LEU A 98 24.47 -6.78 -2.16
C LEU A 98 23.31 -6.33 -3.05
N GLU A 99 23.19 -6.91 -4.24
CA GLU A 99 22.15 -6.61 -5.21
C GLU A 99 20.76 -6.99 -4.69
N ALA A 100 20.63 -8.10 -3.97
CA ALA A 100 19.39 -8.53 -3.31
C ALA A 100 18.99 -7.61 -2.15
N ILE A 101 19.93 -7.29 -1.26
CA ILE A 101 19.66 -6.54 -0.03
C ILE A 101 19.57 -5.03 -0.26
N SER A 102 19.92 -4.55 -1.46
CA SER A 102 19.78 -3.15 -1.88
C SER A 102 18.36 -2.84 -2.38
N ASP A 103 17.32 -3.34 -1.73
CA ASP A 103 15.91 -3.00 -1.97
C ASP A 103 15.36 -2.28 -0.73
N PHE A 104 14.73 -1.12 -0.93
CA PHE A 104 14.25 -0.27 0.18
C PHE A 104 13.13 -0.94 0.98
N HIS A 105 12.19 -1.60 0.30
CA HIS A 105 11.03 -2.22 0.93
C HIS A 105 11.44 -3.49 1.67
N LEU A 106 12.43 -4.22 1.13
CA LEU A 106 13.08 -5.33 1.84
C LEU A 106 13.81 -4.86 3.11
N LEU A 107 14.61 -3.79 3.02
CA LEU A 107 15.31 -3.23 4.19
C LEU A 107 14.31 -2.73 5.25
N LEU A 108 13.23 -2.08 4.85
CA LEU A 108 12.17 -1.65 5.77
C LEU A 108 11.47 -2.84 6.44
N PHE A 109 11.15 -3.88 5.67
CA PHE A 109 10.57 -5.12 6.19
C PHE A 109 11.51 -5.79 7.21
N ILE A 110 12.79 -5.98 6.89
CA ILE A 110 13.78 -6.56 7.81
C ILE A 110 13.97 -5.69 9.07
N THR A 111 13.86 -4.36 8.95
CA THR A 111 13.92 -3.43 10.10
C THR A 111 12.70 -3.54 11.02
N THR A 112 11.55 -4.00 10.51
CA THR A 112 10.24 -3.99 11.20
C THR A 112 9.64 -5.38 11.46
N MET A 113 10.33 -6.45 11.06
CA MET A 113 9.86 -7.83 11.20
C MET A 113 10.02 -8.33 12.64
N ASP A 114 8.91 -8.40 13.39
CA ASP A 114 8.88 -8.91 14.79
C ASP A 114 9.45 -10.32 14.96
N MET A 115 9.42 -11.15 13.91
CA MET A 115 9.90 -12.54 13.93
C MET A 115 11.40 -12.66 14.19
N LEU A 116 12.20 -11.71 13.69
CA LEU A 116 13.64 -11.60 13.94
C LEU A 116 13.98 -10.10 13.98
N PRO A 117 14.08 -9.48 15.17
CA PRO A 117 14.34 -8.04 15.29
C PRO A 117 15.78 -7.69 14.89
N MET A 118 16.02 -7.50 13.58
CA MET A 118 17.36 -7.27 13.04
C MET A 118 17.87 -5.83 13.20
N LYS A 119 16.95 -4.87 13.42
CA LYS A 119 17.18 -3.41 13.41
C LYS A 119 18.51 -2.96 14.02
N ASP A 120 18.81 -3.37 15.26
CA ASP A 120 19.98 -2.89 16.00
C ASP A 120 21.31 -3.45 15.46
N HIS A 121 21.24 -4.48 14.61
CA HIS A 121 22.37 -5.12 13.92
C HIS A 121 22.51 -4.70 12.44
N MET A 122 21.59 -3.89 11.91
CA MET A 122 21.58 -3.50 10.49
C MET A 122 22.52 -2.34 10.14
N MET A 123 23.10 -1.63 11.11
CA MET A 123 23.94 -0.45 10.81
C MET A 123 25.10 -0.74 9.82
N PRO A 124 25.90 -1.83 9.96
CA PRO A 124 26.97 -2.13 9.01
C PRO A 124 26.46 -2.49 7.61
N LEU A 125 25.29 -3.14 7.52
CA LEU A 125 24.61 -3.45 6.27
C LEU A 125 24.16 -2.17 5.54
N LEU A 126 23.52 -1.24 6.26
CA LEU A 126 23.06 0.03 5.71
C LEU A 126 24.22 0.89 5.23
N GLU A 127 25.37 0.86 5.92
CA GLU A 127 26.61 1.47 5.42
C GLU A 127 27.12 0.81 4.14
N ALA A 128 27.08 -0.53 4.06
CA ALA A 128 27.50 -1.28 2.88
C ALA A 128 26.61 -0.99 1.67
N VAL A 129 25.28 -0.97 1.83
CA VAL A 129 24.32 -0.60 0.78
C VAL A 129 24.53 0.85 0.33
N ARG A 130 24.58 1.81 1.27
CA ARG A 130 24.81 3.25 0.98
C ARG A 130 26.09 3.48 0.17
N ASN A 131 27.16 2.77 0.51
CA ASN A 131 28.48 2.92 -0.11
C ASN A 131 28.69 1.97 -1.32
N LYS A 132 27.73 1.08 -1.61
CA LYS A 132 27.82 -0.03 -2.59
C LYS A 132 29.02 -0.96 -2.36
N ASP A 133 29.38 -1.15 -1.09
CA ASP A 133 30.50 -1.98 -0.64
C ASP A 133 30.09 -3.46 -0.59
N LYS A 134 30.35 -4.16 -1.70
CA LYS A 134 30.02 -5.57 -1.86
C LYS A 134 30.80 -6.48 -0.90
N GLN A 135 31.98 -6.07 -0.42
CA GLN A 135 32.75 -6.87 0.53
C GLN A 135 32.10 -6.82 1.92
N LYS A 136 31.73 -5.63 2.42
CA LYS A 136 31.04 -5.50 3.71
C LYS A 136 29.65 -6.11 3.72
N ALA A 137 28.92 -6.05 2.60
CA ALA A 137 27.64 -6.74 2.49
C ALA A 137 27.80 -8.27 2.62
N MET A 138 28.78 -8.85 1.92
CA MET A 138 29.11 -10.29 2.03
C MET A 138 29.70 -10.69 3.40
N GLU A 139 30.29 -9.76 4.14
CA GLU A 139 30.74 -9.95 5.52
C GLU A 139 29.55 -9.97 6.49
N TRP A 140 28.63 -9.01 6.38
CA TRP A 140 27.40 -8.97 7.19
C TRP A 140 26.48 -10.19 6.95
N ALA A 141 26.41 -10.68 5.71
CA ALA A 141 25.69 -11.91 5.36
C ALA A 141 26.21 -13.16 6.07
N ARG A 142 27.44 -13.13 6.64
CA ARG A 142 28.00 -14.24 7.43
C ARG A 142 27.75 -14.08 8.93
N SER A 143 26.99 -13.07 9.36
CA SER A 143 26.65 -12.88 10.76
C SER A 143 25.58 -13.87 11.23
N GLU A 144 25.63 -14.24 12.50
CA GLU A 144 24.70 -15.19 13.15
C GLU A 144 23.23 -14.76 12.97
N HIS A 145 22.98 -13.45 13.02
CA HIS A 145 21.66 -12.84 12.80
C HIS A 145 21.11 -13.13 11.40
N TRP A 146 21.96 -13.07 10.35
CA TRP A 146 21.53 -13.40 8.99
C TRP A 146 21.50 -14.90 8.72
N ALA A 147 22.44 -15.67 9.29
CA ALA A 147 22.42 -17.13 9.20
C ALA A 147 21.09 -17.74 9.71
N THR A 148 20.50 -17.12 10.75
CA THR A 148 19.15 -17.47 11.26
C THR A 148 18.05 -17.25 10.20
N VAL A 149 18.16 -16.20 9.38
CA VAL A 149 17.24 -15.94 8.26
C VAL A 149 17.41 -17.01 7.17
N GLU A 150 18.65 -17.36 6.83
CA GLU A 150 18.96 -18.36 5.79
C GLU A 150 18.49 -19.78 6.19
N GLU A 151 18.60 -20.14 7.47
CA GLU A 151 18.05 -21.40 8.00
C GLU A 151 16.51 -21.44 7.88
N LEU A 152 15.82 -20.36 8.26
CA LEU A 152 14.36 -20.29 8.15
C LEU A 152 13.85 -20.27 6.69
N ILE A 153 14.57 -19.61 5.77
CA ILE A 153 14.29 -19.68 4.32
C ILE A 153 14.45 -21.13 3.84
N SER A 154 15.48 -21.84 4.30
CA SER A 154 15.76 -23.24 3.94
C SER A 154 14.70 -24.20 4.49
N ALA A 155 14.29 -24.05 5.75
CA ALA A 155 13.22 -24.82 6.37
C ALA A 155 11.86 -24.60 5.68
N THR A 156 11.58 -23.34 5.27
CA THR A 156 10.38 -22.99 4.50
C THR A 156 10.41 -23.62 3.10
N ALA A 157 11.59 -23.72 2.47
CA ALA A 157 11.75 -24.41 1.19
C ALA A 157 11.47 -25.92 1.28
N ALA A 158 12.04 -26.59 2.29
CA ALA A 158 11.80 -28.01 2.54
C ALA A 158 10.31 -28.31 2.80
N SER A 159 9.69 -27.51 3.68
CA SER A 159 8.28 -27.69 4.09
C SER A 159 7.30 -27.61 2.91
N SER A 160 7.57 -26.75 1.92
CA SER A 160 6.72 -26.58 0.73
C SER A 160 6.69 -27.81 -0.20
N SER A 161 7.51 -28.83 0.05
CA SER A 161 7.56 -30.06 -0.75
C SER A 161 6.61 -31.16 -0.24
N GLN A 162 5.98 -30.97 0.93
CA GLN A 162 5.08 -31.97 1.52
C GLN A 162 3.61 -31.58 1.32
N ILE A 163 3.04 -32.02 0.20
CA ILE A 163 1.59 -32.24 0.07
C ILE A 163 1.35 -33.73 0.39
N PRO A 164 0.77 -34.09 1.54
CA PRO A 164 0.30 -35.45 1.77
C PRO A 164 -0.97 -35.65 0.93
N GLN A 165 -0.83 -36.24 -0.26
CA GLN A 165 -1.98 -36.82 -0.95
C GLN A 165 -2.46 -38.03 -0.13
N ALA A 166 -3.40 -37.78 0.77
CA ALA A 166 -4.13 -38.80 1.51
C ALA A 166 -5.09 -39.55 0.56
N SER A 167 -4.52 -40.41 -0.27
CA SER A 167 -5.26 -41.27 -1.20
C SER A 167 -5.87 -42.45 -0.43
N PHE A 168 -7.08 -42.26 0.06
CA PHE A 168 -7.88 -43.29 0.73
C PHE A 168 -8.42 -44.33 -0.26
N SER A 169 -8.70 -45.54 0.25
CA SER A 169 -9.31 -46.70 -0.46
C SER A 169 -8.36 -47.44 -1.42
N THR A 170 -8.04 -48.72 -1.19
CA THR A 170 -8.94 -49.90 -1.34
C THR A 170 -9.35 -50.10 -2.79
N GLY A 171 -8.72 -51.05 -3.49
CA GLY A 171 -8.92 -51.26 -4.92
C GLY A 171 -9.91 -52.38 -5.26
N THR A 172 -10.64 -52.21 -6.37
CA THR A 172 -11.16 -53.34 -7.17
C THR A 172 -11.34 -52.96 -8.65
N MET A 173 -11.45 -53.99 -9.49
CA MET A 173 -11.36 -54.01 -10.95
C MET A 173 -12.35 -53.13 -11.76
N ARG A 174 -11.83 -52.60 -12.89
CA ARG A 174 -12.41 -52.53 -14.26
C ARG A 174 -13.94 -52.38 -14.46
N ALA A 175 -14.34 -51.34 -15.21
CA ALA A 175 -14.95 -51.47 -16.56
C ALA A 175 -15.20 -50.10 -17.24
N SER A 176 -15.43 -50.09 -18.55
CA SER A 176 -15.66 -48.88 -19.37
C SER A 176 -17.10 -48.82 -19.90
N SER A 177 -17.68 -47.62 -20.14
CA SER A 177 -18.45 -47.29 -21.37
C SER A 177 -19.10 -45.88 -21.43
N SER A 178 -19.13 -45.32 -22.64
CA SER A 178 -20.05 -44.34 -23.27
C SER A 178 -20.87 -43.28 -22.48
N MET A 179 -20.53 -42.01 -22.76
CA MET A 179 -21.37 -40.87 -23.25
C MET A 179 -22.83 -41.13 -23.73
N PRO A 180 -23.71 -40.12 -23.91
CA PRO A 180 -23.81 -38.76 -23.29
C PRO A 180 -25.28 -38.27 -22.98
N ALA A 181 -25.43 -36.97 -22.64
CA ALA A 181 -26.46 -36.02 -23.12
C ALA A 181 -27.63 -35.50 -22.22
N THR A 182 -27.96 -34.22 -22.48
CA THR A 182 -29.28 -33.52 -22.41
C THR A 182 -29.99 -33.15 -21.08
N THR A 183 -29.92 -31.85 -20.77
CA THR A 183 -31.03 -30.92 -20.38
C THR A 183 -31.90 -31.13 -19.13
N ALA A 184 -31.80 -30.13 -18.24
CA ALA A 184 -32.88 -29.43 -17.50
C ALA A 184 -33.83 -30.21 -16.57
N GLY A 185 -33.78 -29.88 -15.27
CA GLY A 185 -34.79 -30.23 -14.27
C GLY A 185 -34.64 -29.39 -12.99
N VAL A 186 -35.76 -28.89 -12.45
CA VAL A 186 -35.80 -28.03 -11.24
C VAL A 186 -36.15 -28.85 -10.00
N ALA A 187 -35.44 -28.65 -8.88
CA ALA A 187 -35.91 -29.06 -7.55
C ALA A 187 -35.25 -28.28 -6.38
N VAL A 188 -36.04 -27.38 -5.79
CA VAL A 188 -36.19 -27.04 -4.36
C VAL A 188 -35.03 -27.36 -3.38
N GLY A 189 -34.56 -26.32 -2.67
CA GLY A 189 -33.82 -26.44 -1.40
C GLY A 189 -34.46 -25.57 -0.31
N THR A 190 -34.59 -26.12 0.91
CA THR A 190 -35.22 -25.57 2.14
C THR A 190 -35.06 -26.68 3.21
N GLU A 191 -34.69 -26.51 4.49
CA GLU A 191 -34.06 -25.46 5.31
C GLU A 191 -33.19 -26.19 6.37
N ALA A 192 -32.26 -25.61 7.16
CA ALA A 192 -31.72 -24.26 7.31
C ALA A 192 -30.17 -24.39 7.54
N THR A 193 -29.35 -23.50 8.10
CA THR A 193 -29.55 -22.24 8.86
C THR A 193 -28.39 -21.28 8.55
N ALA A 194 -28.64 -19.96 8.56
CA ALA A 194 -27.59 -18.94 8.54
C ALA A 194 -28.04 -17.69 9.31
N ASN A 195 -27.17 -17.08 10.11
CA ASN A 195 -27.53 -15.93 10.93
C ASN A 195 -27.48 -14.62 10.13
N SER A 196 -28.65 -14.03 9.91
CA SER A 196 -28.82 -12.56 9.84
C SER A 196 -28.37 -11.91 11.16
N SER A 197 -28.01 -10.64 11.26
CA SER A 197 -27.84 -9.56 10.27
C SER A 197 -27.01 -8.44 10.91
N ASN A 198 -26.23 -7.71 10.11
CA ASN A 198 -25.99 -6.26 10.23
C ASN A 198 -24.95 -5.86 9.16
N ASP A 199 -25.33 -6.00 7.90
CA ASP A 199 -24.59 -5.35 6.82
C ASP A 199 -24.87 -3.85 6.95
N ARG A 200 -23.88 -3.11 7.46
CA ARG A 200 -24.02 -1.67 7.70
C ARG A 200 -23.87 -0.96 6.36
N GLU A 201 -24.99 -0.54 5.79
CA GLU A 201 -24.97 0.34 4.62
C GLU A 201 -24.05 1.55 4.90
N LEU A 202 -23.13 1.79 3.97
CA LEU A 202 -22.16 2.88 4.01
C LEU A 202 -22.28 3.65 2.68
N TRP A 203 -22.10 4.96 2.71
CA TRP A 203 -22.14 5.79 1.51
C TRP A 203 -20.88 6.66 1.37
N THR A 204 -20.32 6.64 0.16
CA THR A 204 -19.16 7.44 -0.21
C THR A 204 -19.61 8.85 -0.59
N CYS A 205 -19.06 9.86 0.08
CA CYS A 205 -19.38 11.26 -0.22
C CYS A 205 -18.87 11.68 -1.61
N PRO A 206 -19.73 12.16 -2.53
CA PRO A 206 -19.32 12.52 -3.89
C PRO A 206 -18.35 13.70 -3.93
N HIS A 207 -18.32 14.54 -2.90
CA HIS A 207 -17.50 15.76 -2.85
C HIS A 207 -16.11 15.57 -2.21
N CYS A 208 -15.90 14.53 -1.39
CA CYS A 208 -14.63 14.34 -0.67
C CYS A 208 -14.25 12.87 -0.39
N THR A 209 -14.91 11.93 -1.08
CA THR A 209 -14.67 10.46 -1.06
C THR A 209 -14.64 9.77 0.31
N PHE A 210 -14.99 10.46 1.39
CA PHE A 210 -15.10 9.88 2.72
C PHE A 210 -16.33 8.96 2.82
N ILE A 211 -16.15 7.82 3.49
CA ILE A 211 -17.16 6.77 3.63
C ILE A 211 -17.88 6.99 4.97
N ASN A 212 -19.15 7.36 4.91
CA ASN A 212 -20.00 7.60 6.08
C ASN A 212 -20.91 6.38 6.31
N ALA A 213 -21.36 6.17 7.55
CA ALA A 213 -22.44 5.22 7.82
C ALA A 213 -23.78 5.77 7.30
N ALA A 214 -24.69 4.90 6.83
CA ALA A 214 -26.00 5.30 6.27
C ALA A 214 -26.93 6.01 7.27
N GLU A 215 -26.66 5.91 8.58
CA GLU A 215 -27.34 6.68 9.63
C GLU A 215 -27.08 8.21 9.55
N PHE A 216 -26.07 8.65 8.77
CA PHE A 216 -25.80 10.06 8.51
C PHE A 216 -26.27 10.50 7.12
N SER A 217 -27.16 11.50 7.06
CA SER A 217 -27.55 12.22 5.83
C SER A 217 -26.62 13.38 5.46
N ILE A 218 -25.54 13.59 6.22
CA ILE A 218 -24.48 14.57 5.95
C ILE A 218 -23.12 13.90 6.10
N CYS A 219 -22.13 14.31 5.30
CA CYS A 219 -20.79 13.77 5.39
C CYS A 219 -20.01 14.37 6.58
N GLU A 220 -19.49 13.53 7.48
CA GLU A 220 -18.79 13.98 8.70
C GLU A 220 -17.56 14.86 8.39
N MET A 221 -16.83 14.54 7.31
CA MET A 221 -15.58 15.23 6.95
C MET A 221 -15.78 16.59 6.26
N CYS A 222 -16.85 16.77 5.47
CA CYS A 222 -17.06 18.01 4.69
C CYS A 222 -18.35 18.77 5.02
N ASN A 223 -19.26 18.17 5.80
CA ASN A 223 -20.55 18.73 6.22
C ASN A 223 -21.47 19.13 5.05
N LEU A 224 -21.35 18.41 3.93
CA LEU A 224 -22.28 18.48 2.80
C LEU A 224 -23.29 17.31 2.88
N PRO A 225 -24.53 17.48 2.38
CA PRO A 225 -25.55 16.44 2.43
C PRO A 225 -25.19 15.22 1.57
N ARG A 226 -25.87 14.11 1.83
CA ARG A 226 -26.03 13.01 0.89
C ARG A 226 -26.86 13.50 -0.30
N GLU A 227 -26.49 13.07 -1.51
CA GLU A 227 -27.30 13.32 -2.71
C GLU A 227 -28.41 12.24 -2.75
N ASP A 228 -29.60 12.60 -2.30
CA ASP A 228 -30.82 11.79 -2.45
C ASP A 228 -31.51 12.15 -3.78
N GLU A 229 -32.10 11.18 -4.49
CA GLU A 229 -32.66 11.38 -5.85
C GLU A 229 -34.00 12.13 -5.87
N ASP A 230 -33.97 13.46 -5.79
CA ASP A 230 -35.10 14.35 -6.10
C ASP A 230 -34.96 14.95 -7.51
N VAL A 231 -35.16 14.12 -8.55
CA VAL A 231 -35.29 14.58 -9.95
C VAL A 231 -36.49 13.91 -10.64
N LEU A 232 -37.72 14.22 -10.19
CA LEU A 232 -38.87 14.41 -11.11
C LEU A 232 -40.08 15.12 -10.44
N SER A 233 -40.30 16.40 -10.76
CA SER A 233 -41.59 17.12 -10.68
C SER A 233 -41.53 18.42 -11.46
#